data_AF-A0A8T6HPC4-F1
#
_entry.id   AF-A0A8T6HPC4-F1
#
_cell.length_a   1.000
_cell.length_b   1.000
_cell.length_c   1.000
_cell.angle_alpha   90.00
_cell.angle_beta   90.00
_cell.angle_gamma   90.00
#
_symmetry.space_group_name_H-M   'P 1'
#
loop_
_entity.id
_entity.type
_entity.pdbx_description
1 polymer ?
#
loop_
_entity_poly.entity_id
_entity_poly.type
_entity_poly.pdbx_seq_one_letter_code
_entity_poly.pdbx_strand_id
1 'polypeptide(L)'
;MAYQVQASLPGLDRGQASPDWGISHLDDFLSDPGQWFGYFETGLDWNRRMKSRYTHTFGYAYDPGHGIRRVSRIPPYLRPLMERVERAFGFMPNNCLVNYYPDGEHYIGFHSDQGEEMKTGAGVAILSLGSVRTLVMRRTDEPDTRFHYPLRPGSVFHMKDELQETWQHGIPKEAGKGPRISLSFRLLSR
;
A
#
# COMPACT_ATOMS: atom_id res chain seq x y z
N MET A 1 -30.24 -13.65 -7.86
CA MET A 1 -30.07 -14.55 -6.70
C MET A 1 -28.62 -14.49 -6.28
N ALA A 2 -28.32 -14.13 -5.03
CA ALA A 2 -26.95 -13.95 -4.57
C ALA A 2 -26.51 -15.16 -3.74
N TYR A 3 -25.43 -15.83 -4.16
CA TYR A 3 -24.81 -16.90 -3.37
C TYR A 3 -24.07 -16.26 -2.19
N GLN A 4 -24.49 -16.57 -0.96
CA GLN A 4 -23.69 -16.27 0.22
C GLN A 4 -22.65 -17.37 0.41
N VAL A 5 -21.43 -17.00 0.80
CA VAL A 5 -20.51 -17.90 1.50
C VAL A 5 -20.18 -17.24 2.83
N GLN A 6 -20.49 -17.92 3.92
CA GLN A 6 -20.22 -17.45 5.28
C GLN A 6 -18.78 -17.74 5.67
N ALA A 7 -18.16 -16.78 6.36
CA ALA A 7 -17.24 -17.05 7.46
C ALA A 7 -17.40 -15.90 8.47
N SER A 8 -18.22 -16.13 9.50
CA SER A 8 -18.47 -15.15 10.56
C SER A 8 -17.33 -15.15 11.58
N LEU A 9 -16.83 -13.97 11.93
CA LEU A 9 -16.19 -13.73 13.22
C LEU A 9 -17.19 -13.00 14.14
N PRO A 10 -17.32 -13.37 15.42
CA PRO A 10 -18.09 -12.58 16.38
C PRO A 10 -17.37 -11.26 16.65
N GLY A 11 -18.07 -10.13 16.55
CA GLY A 11 -17.59 -8.85 17.11
C GLY A 11 -17.39 -7.67 16.15
N LEU A 12 -17.42 -7.88 14.82
CA LEU A 12 -17.40 -6.77 13.85
C LEU A 12 -18.52 -6.92 12.82
N ASP A 13 -19.57 -6.13 13.01
CA ASP A 13 -20.70 -6.05 12.10
C ASP A 13 -20.35 -5.27 10.81
N ARG A 14 -21.19 -5.42 9.78
CA ARG A 14 -20.96 -4.85 8.46
C ARG A 14 -20.79 -3.34 8.50
N GLY A 15 -19.67 -2.84 7.98
CA GLY A 15 -19.51 -1.43 7.67
C GLY A 15 -19.22 -0.51 8.86
N GLN A 16 -18.59 -1.00 9.92
CA GLN A 16 -17.91 -0.08 10.84
C GLN A 16 -16.83 0.68 10.07
N ALA A 17 -16.94 2.01 10.06
CA ALA A 17 -15.83 2.87 9.69
C ALA A 17 -14.64 2.53 10.59
N SER A 18 -13.42 2.56 10.05
CA SER A 18 -12.25 2.53 10.92
C SER A 18 -12.35 3.71 11.88
N PRO A 19 -12.06 3.54 13.18
CA PRO A 19 -12.04 4.69 14.09
C PRO A 19 -11.04 5.75 13.57
N ASP A 20 -11.14 6.99 14.03
CA ASP A 20 -10.24 8.07 13.61
C ASP A 20 -8.88 7.99 14.33
N TRP A 21 -8.19 6.85 14.18
CA TRP A 21 -6.90 6.55 14.81
C TRP A 21 -5.69 6.78 13.88
N GLY A 22 -5.86 7.44 12.74
CA GLY A 22 -4.77 7.72 11.79
C GLY A 22 -4.74 6.83 10.53
N ILE A 23 -5.88 6.26 10.15
CA ILE A 23 -6.07 5.62 8.84
C ILE A 23 -7.06 6.43 8.01
N SER A 24 -6.80 6.55 6.71
CA SER A 24 -7.76 7.06 5.73
C SER A 24 -7.82 6.13 4.52
N HIS A 25 -9.02 5.73 4.09
CA HIS A 25 -9.23 4.88 2.92
C HIS A 25 -10.24 5.55 1.99
N LEU A 26 -9.81 5.90 0.78
CA LEU A 26 -10.64 6.56 -0.23
C LEU A 26 -10.76 5.62 -1.44
N ASP A 27 -11.96 5.10 -1.71
CA ASP A 27 -12.19 4.14 -2.80
C ASP A 27 -11.99 4.76 -4.20
N ASP A 28 -12.40 6.02 -4.41
CA ASP A 28 -12.42 6.70 -5.72
C ASP A 28 -11.26 7.69 -5.94
N PHE A 29 -10.05 7.37 -5.46
CA PHE A 29 -8.91 8.29 -5.53
C PHE A 29 -8.29 8.45 -6.93
N LEU A 30 -8.46 7.48 -7.82
CA LEU A 30 -7.98 7.49 -9.20
C LEU A 30 -9.08 7.04 -10.16
N SER A 31 -9.35 7.86 -11.20
CA SER A 31 -10.48 7.70 -12.12
C SER A 31 -10.28 6.69 -13.26
N ASP A 32 -9.03 6.31 -13.57
CA ASP A 32 -8.72 5.24 -14.54
C ASP A 32 -7.59 4.34 -14.00
N PRO A 33 -7.88 3.44 -13.05
CA PRO A 33 -6.87 2.52 -12.54
C PRO A 33 -6.45 1.45 -13.56
N GLY A 34 -7.21 1.25 -14.64
CA GLY A 34 -6.93 0.24 -15.67
C GLY A 34 -5.76 0.64 -16.56
N GLN A 35 -5.77 1.88 -17.08
CA GLN A 35 -4.66 2.41 -17.88
C GLN A 35 -3.34 2.41 -17.09
N TRP A 36 -3.39 2.87 -15.83
CA TRP A 36 -2.22 2.87 -14.95
C TRP A 36 -1.70 1.46 -14.63
N PHE A 37 -2.59 0.48 -14.44
CA PHE A 37 -2.20 -0.90 -14.24
C PHE A 37 -1.40 -1.45 -15.43
N GLY A 38 -1.95 -1.36 -16.65
CA GLY A 38 -1.31 -1.88 -17.87
C GLY A 38 0.03 -1.18 -18.18
N TYR A 39 0.09 0.14 -17.94
CA TYR A 39 1.32 0.92 -18.08
C TYR A 39 2.45 0.40 -17.17
N PHE A 40 2.17 0.12 -15.89
CA PHE A 40 3.20 -0.37 -14.98
C PHE A 40 3.52 -1.86 -15.16
N GLU A 41 2.51 -2.71 -15.43
CA GLU A 41 2.71 -4.14 -15.59
C GLU A 41 3.72 -4.44 -16.72
N THR A 42 3.57 -3.75 -17.85
CA THR A 42 4.42 -3.94 -19.05
C THR A 42 5.61 -2.98 -19.14
N GLY A 43 5.52 -1.79 -18.55
CA GLY A 43 6.49 -0.71 -18.74
C GLY A 43 7.62 -0.61 -17.71
N LEU A 44 7.62 -1.43 -16.65
CA LEU A 44 8.65 -1.40 -15.61
C LEU A 44 9.65 -2.56 -15.72
N ASP A 45 10.93 -2.26 -15.53
CA ASP A 45 11.93 -3.27 -15.22
C ASP A 45 11.76 -3.72 -13.76
N TRP A 46 11.10 -4.86 -13.59
CA TRP A 46 10.71 -5.41 -12.29
C TRP A 46 11.88 -6.14 -11.62
N ASN A 47 12.26 -5.70 -10.42
CA ASN A 47 13.15 -6.47 -9.55
C ASN A 47 12.44 -7.72 -9.03
N ARG A 48 12.86 -8.88 -9.55
CA ARG A 48 12.29 -10.21 -9.27
C ARG A 48 13.07 -11.00 -8.19
N ARG A 49 13.99 -10.36 -7.45
CA ARG A 49 14.77 -11.04 -6.37
C ARG A 49 13.86 -11.59 -5.27
N MET A 50 12.79 -10.87 -4.95
CA MET A 50 11.76 -11.35 -4.02
C MET A 50 10.74 -12.19 -4.79
N LYS A 51 10.53 -13.45 -4.37
CA LYS A 51 9.52 -14.32 -4.99
C LYS A 51 8.09 -14.01 -4.54
N SER A 52 7.92 -13.35 -3.39
CA SER A 52 6.60 -13.04 -2.84
C SER A 52 5.90 -11.85 -3.51
N ARG A 53 6.66 -10.96 -4.16
CA ARG A 53 6.20 -9.83 -4.98
C ARG A 53 7.38 -9.27 -5.76
N TYR A 54 7.17 -8.65 -6.91
CA TYR A 54 8.22 -7.93 -7.64
C TYR A 54 8.17 -6.43 -7.30
N THR A 55 9.30 -5.74 -7.37
CA THR A 55 9.39 -4.33 -6.95
C THR A 55 10.08 -3.42 -7.95
N HIS A 56 9.75 -2.13 -7.90
CA HIS A 56 10.46 -1.06 -8.60
C HIS A 56 10.35 0.21 -7.75
N THR A 57 11.39 1.06 -7.70
CA THR A 57 11.39 2.25 -6.83
C THR A 57 11.72 3.53 -7.59
N PHE A 58 10.83 4.51 -7.46
CA PHE A 58 11.02 5.85 -8.02
C PHE A 58 11.52 6.85 -6.97
N GLY A 59 12.51 7.66 -7.36
CA GLY A 59 13.05 8.74 -6.53
C GLY A 59 14.08 8.24 -5.53
N TYR A 60 13.78 8.39 -4.25
CA TYR A 60 14.64 7.96 -3.15
C TYR A 60 14.22 6.58 -2.62
N ALA A 61 15.15 5.87 -2.00
CA ALA A 61 14.91 4.64 -1.26
C ALA A 61 15.72 4.67 0.04
N TYR A 62 15.19 4.04 1.08
CA TYR A 62 15.96 3.67 2.26
C TYR A 62 16.73 2.35 1.97
N ASP A 63 18.03 2.33 2.28
CA ASP A 63 18.91 1.17 2.14
C ASP A 63 19.48 0.84 3.53
N PRO A 64 19.09 -0.29 4.16
CA PRO A 64 19.53 -0.65 5.52
C PRO A 64 21.07 -0.65 5.65
N GLY A 65 21.59 0.20 6.54
CA GLY A 65 23.02 0.40 6.74
C GLY A 65 23.70 1.41 5.79
N HIS A 66 22.99 1.91 4.77
CA HIS A 66 23.48 2.95 3.85
C HIS A 66 22.62 4.22 3.82
N GLY A 67 21.50 4.24 4.56
CA GLY A 67 20.59 5.39 4.73
C GLY A 67 19.75 5.70 3.50
N ILE A 68 19.18 6.91 3.46
CA ILE A 68 18.39 7.38 2.32
C ILE A 68 19.28 7.71 1.11
N ARG A 69 19.04 7.07 -0.04
CA ARG A 69 19.75 7.31 -1.30
C ARG A 69 18.80 7.54 -2.47
N ARG A 70 19.20 8.39 -3.43
CA ARG A 70 18.45 8.53 -4.69
C ARG A 70 18.77 7.34 -5.60
N VAL A 71 17.78 6.49 -5.86
CA VAL A 71 17.91 5.31 -6.73
C VAL A 71 17.51 5.60 -8.18
N SER A 72 16.63 6.58 -8.40
CA SER A 72 16.16 6.96 -9.73
C SER A 72 15.64 8.40 -9.76
N ARG A 73 15.22 8.87 -10.94
CA ARG A 73 14.42 10.09 -11.07
C ARG A 73 12.95 9.72 -10.93
N ILE A 74 12.16 10.57 -10.28
CA ILE A 74 10.69 10.49 -10.35
C ILE A 74 10.28 10.93 -11.76
N PRO A 75 9.61 10.08 -12.56
CA PRO A 75 9.18 10.46 -13.90
C PRO A 75 8.09 11.55 -13.86
N PRO A 76 8.04 12.47 -14.84
CA PRO A 76 7.04 13.55 -14.86
C PRO A 76 5.59 13.06 -14.78
N TYR A 77 5.29 11.88 -15.34
CA TYR A 77 3.93 11.32 -15.30
C TYR A 77 3.45 10.97 -13.88
N LEU A 78 4.33 10.70 -12.90
CA LEU A 78 3.92 10.44 -11.51
C LEU A 78 3.49 11.70 -10.76
N ARG A 79 3.91 12.89 -11.21
CA ARG A 79 3.70 14.15 -10.49
C ARG A 79 2.21 14.44 -10.18
N PRO A 80 1.25 14.27 -11.11
CA PRO A 80 -0.18 14.46 -10.79
C PRO A 80 -0.71 13.51 -9.71
N LEU A 81 -0.19 12.29 -9.59
CA LEU A 81 -0.55 11.37 -8.51
C LEU A 81 0.04 11.83 -7.17
N MET A 82 1.29 12.27 -7.18
CA MET A 82 1.98 12.82 -5.99
C MET A 82 1.31 14.09 -5.46
N GLU A 83 0.85 14.97 -6.35
CA GLU A 83 0.08 16.16 -6.01
C GLU A 83 -1.35 15.82 -5.52
N ARG A 84 -1.95 14.70 -5.96
CA ARG A 84 -3.17 14.17 -5.34
C ARG A 84 -2.92 13.68 -3.91
N VAL A 85 -1.78 12.99 -3.68
CA VAL A 85 -1.36 12.53 -2.34
C VAL A 85 -1.13 13.73 -1.42
N GLU A 86 -0.43 14.77 -1.89
CA GLU A 86 -0.22 16.01 -1.12
C GLU A 86 -1.53 16.70 -0.74
N ARG A 87 -2.47 16.87 -1.68
CA ARG A 87 -3.77 17.48 -1.39
C ARG A 87 -4.64 16.66 -0.44
N ALA A 88 -4.51 15.34 -0.42
CA ALA A 88 -5.32 14.45 0.42
C ALA A 88 -4.72 14.23 1.81
N PHE A 89 -3.39 14.17 1.93
CA PHE A 89 -2.69 13.71 3.14
C PHE A 89 -1.62 14.68 3.66
N GLY A 90 -1.46 15.86 3.02
CA GLY A 90 -0.61 16.94 3.53
C GLY A 90 0.89 16.79 3.29
N PHE A 91 1.34 15.81 2.50
CA PHE A 91 2.76 15.60 2.17
C PHE A 91 3.02 15.40 0.68
N MET A 92 4.03 16.08 0.14
CA MET A 92 4.59 15.80 -1.20
C MET A 92 5.57 14.61 -1.10
N PRO A 93 5.31 13.46 -1.76
CA PRO A 93 6.22 12.32 -1.73
C PRO A 93 7.59 12.63 -2.35
N ASN A 94 8.61 11.89 -1.92
CA ASN A 94 9.92 11.85 -2.60
C ASN A 94 10.38 10.41 -2.94
N ASN A 95 9.59 9.42 -2.52
CA ASN A 95 9.70 8.00 -2.83
C ASN A 95 8.36 7.50 -3.39
N CYS A 96 8.43 6.57 -4.33
CA CYS A 96 7.32 5.67 -4.66
C CYS A 96 7.85 4.26 -4.83
N LEU A 97 7.59 3.38 -3.86
CA LEU A 97 7.84 1.95 -3.96
C LEU A 97 6.65 1.28 -4.65
N VAL A 98 6.86 0.80 -5.87
CA VAL A 98 5.88 0.03 -6.63
C VAL A 98 6.07 -1.46 -6.31
N ASN A 99 4.97 -2.13 -5.94
CA ASN A 99 4.93 -3.57 -5.67
C ASN A 99 3.96 -4.24 -6.65
N TYR A 100 4.38 -5.31 -7.32
CA TYR A 100 3.55 -6.13 -8.19
C TYR A 100 3.37 -7.53 -7.61
N TYR A 101 2.12 -7.95 -7.56
CA TYR A 101 1.66 -9.25 -7.10
C TYR A 101 0.96 -9.90 -8.30
N PRO A 102 1.66 -10.73 -9.12
CA PRO A 102 1.08 -11.38 -10.30
C PRO A 102 -0.24 -12.14 -10.06
N ASP A 103 -0.46 -12.65 -8.86
CA ASP A 103 -1.66 -13.43 -8.51
C ASP A 103 -1.91 -13.44 -6.97
N GLY A 104 -2.91 -14.22 -6.58
CA GLY A 104 -3.27 -14.53 -5.19
C GLY A 104 -2.20 -15.19 -4.33
N GLU A 105 -1.23 -15.90 -4.90
CA GLU A 105 -0.14 -16.57 -4.18
C GLU A 105 1.00 -15.61 -3.82
N HIS A 106 1.09 -14.47 -4.50
CA HIS A 106 1.98 -13.38 -4.16
C HIS A 106 1.44 -12.58 -2.95
N TYR A 107 2.32 -12.21 -2.02
CA TYR A 107 1.96 -11.72 -0.69
C TYR A 107 3.05 -10.81 -0.09
N ILE A 108 2.71 -10.10 0.99
CA ILE A 108 3.68 -9.50 1.91
C ILE A 108 3.22 -9.80 3.34
N GLY A 109 4.12 -10.39 4.13
CA GLY A 109 3.82 -10.74 5.53
C GLY A 109 3.60 -9.49 6.40
N PHE A 110 3.17 -9.71 7.64
CA PHE A 110 3.06 -8.62 8.61
C PHE A 110 4.42 -7.94 8.83
N HIS A 111 4.46 -6.66 8.56
CA HIS A 111 5.63 -5.79 8.72
C HIS A 111 5.17 -4.39 9.12
N SER A 112 6.11 -3.57 9.55
CA SER A 112 5.94 -2.13 9.76
C SER A 112 6.94 -1.40 8.88
N ASP A 113 6.61 -0.18 8.44
CA ASP A 113 7.53 0.70 7.71
C ASP A 113 8.45 1.49 8.68
N GLN A 114 8.44 1.15 9.97
CA GLN A 114 9.35 1.69 10.98
C GLN A 114 10.82 1.51 10.56
N GLY A 115 11.59 2.59 10.65
CA GLY A 115 13.02 2.60 10.34
C GLY A 115 13.40 3.14 8.95
N GLU A 116 12.44 3.37 8.04
CA GLU A 116 12.73 3.92 6.69
C GLU A 116 13.14 5.42 6.66
N GLU A 117 13.51 6.03 7.79
CA GLU A 117 13.78 7.48 7.91
C GLU A 117 12.65 8.33 7.28
N MET A 118 11.39 8.01 7.60
CA MET A 118 10.23 8.77 7.12
C MET A 118 10.11 10.10 7.87
N LYS A 119 9.65 11.14 7.18
CA LYS A 119 9.36 12.44 7.79
C LYS A 119 8.12 12.34 8.67
N THR A 120 8.25 12.79 9.91
CA THR A 120 7.17 12.81 10.91
C THR A 120 5.90 13.50 10.38
N GLY A 121 4.75 12.88 10.62
CA GLY A 121 3.43 13.34 10.19
C GLY A 121 3.06 13.05 8.74
N ALA A 122 3.94 12.45 7.93
CA ALA A 122 3.64 12.09 6.54
C ALA A 122 2.98 10.70 6.41
N GLY A 123 3.52 9.70 7.12
CA GLY A 123 3.11 8.31 6.95
C GLY A 123 3.30 7.77 5.53
N VAL A 124 2.40 6.87 5.12
CA VAL A 124 2.50 6.08 3.88
C VAL A 124 1.15 6.05 3.16
N ALA A 125 1.11 6.45 1.89
CA ALA A 125 -0.10 6.41 1.05
C ALA A 125 0.02 5.33 -0.04
N ILE A 126 -0.83 4.31 0.02
CA ILE A 126 -0.80 3.12 -0.83
C ILE A 126 -1.95 3.15 -1.84
N LEU A 127 -1.66 3.59 -3.07
CA LEU A 127 -2.61 3.51 -4.20
C LEU A 127 -2.62 2.08 -4.76
N SER A 128 -3.80 1.51 -4.99
CA SER A 128 -3.97 0.13 -5.48
C SER A 128 -4.56 0.07 -6.88
N LEU A 129 -4.06 -0.86 -7.71
CA LEU A 129 -4.42 -1.07 -9.12
C LEU A 129 -4.58 -2.57 -9.41
N GLY A 130 -5.37 -2.93 -10.42
CA GLY A 130 -5.58 -4.34 -10.81
C GLY A 130 -6.66 -5.02 -9.98
N SER A 131 -6.33 -6.14 -9.33
CA SER A 131 -7.28 -6.99 -8.58
C SER A 131 -7.43 -6.56 -7.11
N VAL A 132 -8.65 -6.68 -6.58
CA VAL A 132 -8.95 -6.40 -5.16
C VAL A 132 -8.22 -7.40 -4.26
N ARG A 133 -7.39 -6.88 -3.36
CA ARG A 133 -6.70 -7.63 -2.29
C ARG A 133 -6.95 -6.99 -0.94
N THR A 134 -6.88 -7.77 0.11
CA THR A 134 -7.15 -7.31 1.48
C THR A 134 -5.86 -6.87 2.16
N LEU A 135 -5.77 -5.62 2.60
CA LEU A 135 -4.75 -5.21 3.55
C LEU A 135 -5.23 -5.52 4.95
N VAL A 136 -4.43 -6.26 5.70
CA VAL A 136 -4.72 -6.64 7.09
C VAL A 136 -3.79 -5.84 8.00
N MET A 137 -4.37 -5.00 8.84
CA MET A 137 -3.70 -4.40 10.00
C MET A 137 -3.77 -5.37 11.17
N ARG A 138 -2.71 -5.47 11.97
CA ARG A 138 -2.61 -6.31 13.17
C ARG A 138 -1.83 -5.58 14.26
N ARG A 139 -2.33 -5.55 15.49
CA ARG A 139 -1.62 -4.95 16.64
C ARG A 139 -0.41 -5.81 17.03
N THR A 140 0.69 -5.18 17.46
CA THR A 140 1.95 -5.88 17.76
C THR A 140 1.93 -6.62 19.10
N ASP A 141 1.26 -6.05 20.09
CA ASP A 141 1.07 -6.57 21.45
C ASP A 141 -0.13 -7.53 21.57
N GLU A 142 -1.16 -7.37 20.73
CA GLU A 142 -2.33 -8.25 20.66
C GLU A 142 -2.57 -8.73 19.22
N PRO A 143 -1.89 -9.81 18.78
CA PRO A 143 -1.89 -10.27 17.38
C PRO A 143 -3.24 -10.76 16.83
N ASP A 144 -4.26 -10.91 17.68
CA ASP A 144 -5.63 -11.27 17.28
C ASP A 144 -6.50 -10.04 17.00
N THR A 145 -6.11 -8.86 17.50
CA THR A 145 -6.73 -7.58 17.14
C THR A 145 -6.31 -7.20 15.71
N ARG A 146 -7.24 -7.37 14.76
CA ARG A 146 -7.01 -7.18 13.32
C ARG A 146 -8.13 -6.41 12.63
N PHE A 147 -7.74 -5.54 11.70
CA PHE A 147 -8.66 -4.84 10.80
C PHE A 147 -8.36 -5.18 9.34
N HIS A 148 -9.40 -5.31 8.53
CA HIS A 148 -9.31 -5.80 7.15
C HIS A 148 -9.86 -4.75 6.17
N TYR A 149 -9.02 -4.32 5.22
CA TYR A 149 -9.32 -3.25 4.28
C TYR A 149 -9.26 -3.80 2.84
N PRO A 150 -10.41 -3.99 2.17
CA PRO A 150 -10.44 -4.37 0.76
C PRO A 150 -9.90 -3.22 -0.10
N LEU A 151 -8.69 -3.38 -0.64
CA LEU A 151 -8.07 -2.37 -1.49
C LEU A 151 -8.57 -2.51 -2.93
N ARG A 152 -9.53 -1.65 -3.29
CA ARG A 152 -10.13 -1.61 -4.63
C ARG A 152 -9.22 -0.96 -5.67
N PRO A 153 -9.44 -1.24 -6.97
CA PRO A 153 -8.65 -0.62 -8.04
C PRO A 153 -9.01 0.86 -8.10
N GLY A 154 -8.00 1.73 -7.99
CA GLY A 154 -8.18 3.17 -7.88
C GLY A 154 -8.27 3.70 -6.45
N SER A 155 -8.39 2.82 -5.44
CA SER A 155 -8.42 3.25 -4.04
C SER A 155 -7.03 3.60 -3.51
N VAL A 156 -6.96 4.56 -2.58
CA VAL A 156 -5.76 4.86 -1.80
C VAL A 156 -6.01 4.59 -0.32
N PHE A 157 -5.04 3.94 0.32
CA PHE A 157 -5.03 3.67 1.75
C PHE A 157 -3.84 4.39 2.39
N HIS A 158 -4.13 5.36 3.26
CA HIS A 158 -3.12 6.12 4.01
C HIS A 158 -3.08 5.64 5.46
N MET A 159 -1.86 5.42 5.95
CA MET A 159 -1.55 5.16 7.35
C MET A 159 -0.60 6.26 7.81
N LYS A 160 -0.88 6.92 8.93
CA LYS A 160 0.09 7.82 9.55
C LYS A 160 1.29 7.04 10.14
N ASP A 161 2.36 7.77 10.44
CA ASP A 161 3.63 7.21 10.91
C ASP A 161 3.57 6.68 12.35
N GLU A 162 2.73 7.23 13.23
CA GLU A 162 2.59 6.76 14.63
C GLU A 162 2.06 5.30 14.68
N LEU A 163 1.35 4.86 13.64
CA LEU A 163 0.85 3.49 13.53
C LEU A 163 1.97 2.46 13.35
N GLN A 164 3.11 2.87 12.80
CA GLN A 164 4.22 1.98 12.52
C GLN A 164 4.89 1.47 13.82
N GLU A 165 4.63 2.10 14.96
CA GLU A 165 5.17 1.68 16.28
C GLU A 165 4.38 0.51 16.90
N THR A 166 3.06 0.48 16.72
CA THR A 166 2.13 -0.42 17.44
C THR A 166 1.32 -1.33 16.52
N TRP A 167 1.39 -1.12 15.21
CA TRP A 167 0.69 -1.91 14.20
C TRP A 167 1.64 -2.42 13.14
N GLN A 168 1.31 -3.60 12.64
CA GLN A 168 1.88 -4.17 11.43
C GLN A 168 0.80 -4.36 10.39
N HIS A 169 1.19 -4.30 9.12
CA HIS A 169 0.30 -4.48 7.98
C HIS A 169 0.83 -5.56 7.03
N GLY A 170 -0.06 -6.16 6.25
CA GLY A 170 0.30 -7.18 5.27
C GLY A 170 -0.77 -7.40 4.21
N ILE A 171 -0.38 -7.99 3.09
CA ILE A 171 -1.28 -8.53 2.06
C ILE A 171 -1.12 -10.06 2.14
N PRO A 172 -2.06 -10.82 2.72
CA PRO A 172 -1.98 -12.26 2.82
C PRO A 172 -2.18 -12.92 1.46
N LYS A 173 -1.88 -14.21 1.34
CA LYS A 173 -2.28 -15.00 0.18
C LYS A 173 -3.80 -15.05 0.08
N GLU A 174 -4.33 -14.91 -1.13
CA GLU A 174 -5.76 -14.96 -1.45
C GLU A 174 -5.93 -15.75 -2.76
N ALA A 175 -6.03 -17.09 -2.66
CA ALA A 175 -6.10 -17.96 -3.84
C ALA A 175 -7.23 -17.54 -4.81
N GLY A 176 -6.96 -17.64 -6.12
CA GLY A 176 -7.91 -17.25 -7.17
C GLY A 176 -8.02 -15.75 -7.45
N LYS A 177 -7.29 -14.88 -6.74
CA LYS A 177 -7.15 -13.47 -7.11
C LYS A 177 -6.21 -13.30 -8.30
N GLY A 178 -6.56 -12.38 -9.20
CA GLY A 178 -5.69 -11.95 -10.30
C GLY A 178 -4.58 -10.98 -9.86
N PRO A 179 -3.87 -10.39 -10.83
CA PRO A 179 -2.74 -9.52 -10.56
C PRO A 179 -3.13 -8.20 -9.89
N ARG A 180 -2.27 -7.68 -9.01
CA ARG A 180 -2.39 -6.37 -8.35
C ARG A 180 -1.07 -5.62 -8.40
N ILE A 181 -1.14 -4.32 -8.66
CA ILE A 181 -0.02 -3.38 -8.46
C ILE A 181 -0.38 -2.42 -7.32
N SER A 182 0.58 -2.03 -6.50
CA SER A 182 0.41 -0.90 -5.58
C SER A 182 1.59 0.06 -5.58
N LEU A 183 1.28 1.35 -5.52
CA LEU A 183 2.22 2.44 -5.43
C LEU A 183 2.19 2.95 -3.98
N SER A 184 3.22 2.62 -3.20
CA SER A 184 3.42 3.13 -1.85
C SER A 184 4.22 4.42 -1.92
N PHE A 185 3.54 5.56 -1.75
CA PHE A 185 4.14 6.88 -1.71
C PHE A 185 4.58 7.24 -0.29
N ARG A 186 5.82 7.73 -0.16
CA ARG A 186 6.45 8.11 1.11
C ARG A 186 7.23 9.42 0.98
N LEU A 187 7.42 10.12 2.09
CA LEU A 187 8.31 11.28 2.20
C LEU A 187 9.43 10.96 3.18
N LEU A 188 10.60 10.58 2.65
CA LEU A 188 11.80 10.28 3.42
C LEU A 188 12.51 11.57 3.85
N SER A 189 13.17 11.61 5.01
CA SER A 189 13.66 12.82 5.69
C SER A 189 14.92 13.46 5.10
N ARG A 190 14.82 13.83 3.82
CA ARG A 190 15.82 14.54 2.99
C ARG A 190 15.19 15.74 2.28
#